data_AF-A0AAF1C1A6-F1
#
_entry.id   AF-A0AAF1C1A6-F1
#
_cell.length_a   1.000
_cell.length_b   1.000
_cell.length_c   1.000
_cell.angle_alpha   90.00
_cell.angle_beta   90.00
_cell.angle_gamma   90.00
#
_symmetry.space_group_name_H-M   'P 1'
#
loop_
_entity.id
_entity.type
_entity.pdbx_description
1 polymer ?
#
loop_
_entity_poly.entity_id
_entity_poly.type
_entity_poly.pdbx_seq_one_letter_code
_entity_poly.pdbx_strand_id
1 'polypeptide(L)'
;MSLIYLQESKIEASFLIAIYALNMGDNLGTTFDLSSVEFIPLKIAFSVLNHLSVEREINDEFHQKIYNEYSIYPDSLSLSEGAIAFFPLFPFYYGDNRNLDKKLELIKDNYFSSNTNLNSWKILIIIINLILQKKLEIDKITLQTVSFLEKYTLEELEAIKIVEHLIREKIYLTEAEKILQAKIDNHELGIYQALYSFLCLPNNIPMSLSRSKQFIHQQETTRILTGFLLGLYNGYSSIYSFVNFTYKEKAFEQIIDQFVAQWRGKIAQ
;
A
#
# COMPACT_ATOMS: atom_id res chain seq x y z
N MET A 1 22.81 -7.20 -13.93
CA MET A 1 22.04 -6.20 -13.15
C MET A 1 21.74 -6.81 -11.79
N SER A 2 22.20 -6.19 -10.71
CA SER A 2 21.98 -6.73 -9.35
C SER A 2 20.48 -6.71 -9.00
N LEU A 3 20.05 -7.64 -8.14
CA LEU A 3 18.66 -7.73 -7.66
C LEU A 3 18.14 -6.39 -7.07
N ILE A 4 19.05 -5.58 -6.53
CA ILE A 4 18.79 -4.29 -5.88
C ILE A 4 18.23 -3.26 -6.87
N TYR A 5 18.86 -3.07 -8.04
CA TYR A 5 18.37 -2.13 -9.07
C TYR A 5 16.97 -2.48 -9.60
N LEU A 6 16.65 -3.78 -9.67
CA LEU A 6 15.32 -4.25 -10.09
C LEU A 6 14.23 -3.95 -9.06
N GLN A 7 14.60 -3.70 -7.80
CA GLN A 7 13.68 -3.37 -6.72
C GLN A 7 13.50 -1.85 -6.54
N GLU A 8 14.50 -1.03 -6.91
CA GLU A 8 14.40 0.45 -6.90
C GLU A 8 13.24 0.94 -7.79
N SER A 9 13.24 0.51 -9.06
CA SER A 9 12.18 0.84 -10.02
C SER A 9 10.79 0.35 -9.61
N LYS A 10 10.70 -0.63 -8.70
CA LYS A 10 9.43 -1.12 -8.14
C LYS A 10 8.92 -0.21 -7.04
N ILE A 11 9.81 0.28 -6.19
CA ILE A 11 9.46 1.19 -5.10
C ILE A 11 8.99 2.53 -5.67
N GLU A 12 9.75 3.11 -6.60
CA GLU A 12 9.33 4.35 -7.27
C GLU A 12 7.95 4.17 -7.92
N ALA A 13 7.81 3.15 -8.76
CA ALA A 13 6.56 2.78 -9.43
C ALA A 13 5.36 2.65 -8.48
N SER A 14 5.57 2.08 -7.29
CA SER A 14 4.50 1.89 -6.30
C SER A 14 3.87 3.22 -5.86
N PHE A 15 4.69 4.22 -5.56
CA PHE A 15 4.18 5.54 -5.15
C PHE A 15 3.55 6.30 -6.32
N LEU A 16 4.15 6.26 -7.50
CA LEU A 16 3.62 6.96 -8.68
C LEU A 16 2.23 6.43 -9.08
N ILE A 17 2.03 5.10 -9.08
CA ILE A 17 0.74 4.51 -9.43
C ILE A 17 -0.29 4.68 -8.31
N ALA A 18 0.11 4.61 -7.04
CA ALA A 18 -0.79 4.90 -5.93
C ALA A 18 -1.45 6.29 -6.07
N ILE A 19 -0.64 7.27 -6.48
CA ILE A 19 -1.10 8.65 -6.74
C ILE A 19 -1.96 8.73 -7.99
N TYR A 20 -1.49 8.13 -9.09
CA TYR A 20 -2.24 8.09 -10.32
C TYR A 20 -3.65 7.52 -10.10
N ALA A 21 -3.76 6.43 -9.33
CA ALA A 21 -5.02 5.76 -9.03
C ALA A 21 -6.03 6.64 -8.29
N LEU A 22 -5.57 7.54 -7.41
CA LEU A 22 -6.42 8.55 -6.77
C LEU A 22 -7.05 9.48 -7.83
N ASN A 23 -6.26 9.92 -8.80
CA ASN A 23 -6.65 10.92 -9.81
C ASN A 23 -7.40 10.35 -11.02
N MET A 24 -7.54 9.02 -11.16
CA MET A 24 -8.29 8.38 -12.27
C MET A 24 -9.80 8.73 -12.30
N GLY A 25 -10.27 9.62 -11.43
CA GLY A 25 -11.61 10.22 -11.42
C GLY A 25 -11.78 11.37 -12.41
N ASP A 26 -10.71 12.14 -12.68
CA ASP A 26 -10.75 13.39 -13.43
C ASP A 26 -9.95 13.30 -14.74
N ASN A 27 -10.39 14.03 -15.77
CA ASN A 27 -9.91 13.96 -17.15
C ASN A 27 -8.37 13.76 -17.28
N LEU A 28 -8.00 12.79 -18.13
CA LEU A 28 -6.66 12.23 -18.46
C LEU A 28 -5.62 13.24 -19.01
N GLY A 29 -5.44 14.38 -18.36
CA GLY A 29 -4.44 15.39 -18.68
C GLY A 29 -3.96 16.20 -17.47
N THR A 30 -4.13 15.67 -16.25
CA THR A 30 -3.86 16.42 -15.02
C THR A 30 -2.38 16.39 -14.66
N THR A 31 -1.73 17.53 -14.86
CA THR A 31 -0.52 17.87 -14.11
C THR A 31 -0.82 17.78 -12.62
N PHE A 32 -0.01 17.00 -11.91
CA PHE A 32 -0.17 16.75 -10.48
C PHE A 32 0.45 17.88 -9.65
N ASP A 33 -0.28 18.30 -8.62
CA ASP A 33 0.13 19.26 -7.59
C ASP A 33 -0.17 18.62 -6.22
N LEU A 34 0.85 18.32 -5.41
CA LEU A 34 0.71 17.74 -4.08
C LEU A 34 -0.18 18.60 -3.18
N SER A 35 -0.21 19.92 -3.40
CA SER A 35 -1.09 20.82 -2.65
C SER A 35 -2.58 20.57 -2.96
N SER A 36 -2.90 19.94 -4.09
CA SER A 36 -4.27 19.57 -4.47
C SER A 36 -4.70 18.19 -3.98
N VAL A 37 -3.84 17.43 -3.29
CA VAL A 37 -4.22 16.13 -2.70
C VAL A 37 -5.10 16.37 -1.48
N GLU A 38 -6.41 16.19 -1.59
CA GLU A 38 -7.31 16.38 -0.44
C GLU A 38 -7.37 15.14 0.49
N PHE A 39 -6.98 13.97 -0.02
CA PHE A 39 -7.02 12.72 0.74
C PHE A 39 -5.94 12.66 1.82
N ILE A 40 -6.34 12.89 3.08
CA ILE A 40 -5.47 13.02 4.25
C ILE A 40 -4.48 11.85 4.40
N PRO A 41 -4.89 10.56 4.30
CA PRO A 41 -3.95 9.45 4.46
C PRO A 41 -2.77 9.50 3.48
N LEU A 42 -3.01 9.93 2.24
CA LEU A 42 -1.94 10.05 1.25
C LEU A 42 -0.99 11.24 1.57
N LYS A 43 -1.51 12.34 2.14
CA LYS A 43 -0.66 13.43 2.65
C LYS A 43 0.29 12.96 3.76
N ILE A 44 -0.22 12.16 4.69
CA ILE A 44 0.62 11.55 5.74
C ILE A 44 1.68 10.66 5.11
N ALA A 45 1.32 9.84 4.12
CA ALA A 45 2.26 8.98 3.42
C ALA A 45 3.43 9.78 2.82
N PHE A 46 3.18 10.98 2.28
CA PHE A 46 4.25 11.86 1.81
C PHE A 46 5.10 12.43 2.93
N SER A 47 4.48 12.83 4.03
CA SER A 47 5.22 13.28 5.22
C SER A 47 6.10 12.16 5.79
N VAL A 48 5.62 10.92 5.82
CA VAL A 48 6.39 9.73 6.21
C VAL A 48 7.54 9.49 5.22
N LEU A 49 7.26 9.53 3.92
CA LEU A 49 8.26 9.32 2.86
C LEU A 49 9.37 10.37 2.95
N ASN A 50 9.02 11.64 3.12
CA ASN A 50 9.96 12.75 3.29
C ASN A 50 10.74 12.69 4.61
N HIS A 51 10.14 12.17 5.69
CA HIS A 51 10.86 12.00 6.94
C HIS A 51 11.89 10.86 6.85
N LEU A 52 11.48 9.72 6.26
CA LEU A 52 12.36 8.57 6.07
C LEU A 52 13.50 8.85 5.08
N SER A 53 13.33 9.79 4.15
CA SER A 53 14.39 10.22 3.23
C SER A 53 15.53 10.98 3.93
N VAL A 54 15.29 11.48 5.15
CA VAL A 54 16.26 12.26 5.96
C VAL A 54 16.67 11.53 7.23
N GLU A 55 15.71 11.23 8.11
CA GLU A 55 15.96 10.77 9.48
C GLU A 55 16.05 9.25 9.62
N ARG A 56 15.69 8.49 8.56
CA ARG A 56 15.75 7.02 8.46
C ARG A 56 14.97 6.24 9.53
N GLU A 57 14.18 6.91 10.37
CA GLU A 57 13.29 6.27 11.33
C GLU A 57 12.01 7.07 11.54
N ILE A 58 11.07 6.51 12.30
CA ILE A 58 9.90 7.23 12.84
C ILE A 58 10.03 7.21 14.37
N ASN A 59 9.82 8.36 14.99
CA ASN A 59 9.89 8.56 16.44
C ASN A 59 8.69 9.39 16.94
N ASP A 60 8.62 9.61 18.26
CA ASP A 60 7.52 10.35 18.90
C ASP A 60 7.40 11.80 18.39
N GLU A 61 8.53 12.44 18.06
CA GLU A 61 8.55 13.80 17.52
C GLU A 61 7.85 13.87 16.16
N PHE A 62 8.11 12.88 15.29
CA PHE A 62 7.42 12.76 14.01
C PHE A 62 5.91 12.56 14.21
N HIS A 63 5.50 11.75 15.18
CA HIS A 63 4.09 11.54 15.49
C HIS A 63 3.40 12.83 15.94
N GLN A 64 4.04 13.60 16.83
CA GLN A 64 3.52 14.92 17.23
C GLN A 64 3.42 15.89 16.06
N LYS A 65 4.38 15.85 15.12
CA LYS A 65 4.30 16.67 13.89
C LYS A 65 3.07 16.30 13.05
N ILE A 66 2.85 15.00 12.78
CA ILE A 66 1.68 14.53 12.02
C ILE A 66 0.37 14.92 12.71
N TYR A 67 0.31 14.77 14.03
CA TYR A 67 -0.83 15.18 14.83
C TYR A 67 -1.12 16.69 14.65
N ASN A 68 -0.11 17.55 14.79
CA ASN A 68 -0.28 18.99 14.69
C ASN A 68 -0.64 19.45 13.27
N GLU A 69 -0.05 18.82 12.24
CA GLU A 69 -0.22 19.24 10.85
C GLU A 69 -1.58 18.81 10.27
N TYR A 70 -2.04 17.60 10.60
CA TYR A 70 -3.24 17.01 9.99
C TYR A 70 -4.42 16.87 10.96
N SER A 71 -4.24 17.23 12.24
CA SER A 71 -5.27 17.07 13.29
C SER A 71 -5.81 15.64 13.41
N ILE A 72 -4.91 14.66 13.34
CA ILE A 72 -5.23 13.23 13.36
C ILE A 72 -5.09 12.71 14.78
N TYR A 73 -6.22 12.33 15.37
CA TYR A 73 -6.32 11.75 16.71
C TYR A 73 -6.28 10.21 16.66
N PRO A 74 -6.04 9.53 17.79
CA PRO A 74 -6.33 8.10 17.88
C PRO A 74 -7.76 7.79 17.39
N ASP A 75 -7.91 6.72 16.62
CA ASP A 75 -9.16 6.27 15.98
C ASP A 75 -9.72 7.19 14.87
N SER A 76 -8.96 8.20 14.43
CA SER A 76 -9.38 9.04 13.29
C SER A 76 -9.12 8.40 11.92
N LEU A 77 -8.31 7.33 11.87
CA LEU A 77 -8.03 6.57 10.66
C LEU A 77 -8.60 5.16 10.78
N SER A 78 -9.28 4.69 9.74
CA SER A 78 -9.53 3.26 9.57
C SER A 78 -8.21 2.50 9.31
N LEU A 79 -8.22 1.17 9.49
CA LEU A 79 -7.07 0.33 9.18
C LEU A 79 -6.64 0.48 7.71
N SER A 80 -7.58 0.64 6.78
CA SER A 80 -7.30 0.84 5.35
C SER A 80 -6.61 2.18 5.10
N GLU A 81 -7.05 3.24 5.76
CA GLU A 81 -6.46 4.57 5.64
C GLU A 81 -5.07 4.63 6.29
N GLY A 82 -4.92 4.04 7.48
CA GLY A 82 -3.62 3.94 8.12
C GLY A 82 -2.62 3.12 7.31
N ALA A 83 -3.07 2.04 6.64
CA ALA A 83 -2.21 1.27 5.75
C ALA A 83 -1.64 2.14 4.62
N ILE A 84 -2.42 3.11 4.11
CA ILE A 84 -1.95 4.07 3.11
C ILE A 84 -0.99 5.08 3.73
N ALA A 85 -1.38 5.68 4.86
CA ALA A 85 -0.59 6.66 5.58
C ALA A 85 0.82 6.17 5.91
N PHE A 86 0.95 4.87 6.19
CA PHE A 86 2.19 4.26 6.63
C PHE A 86 2.79 3.24 5.65
N PHE A 87 2.24 3.09 4.43
CA PHE A 87 2.84 2.19 3.45
C PHE A 87 4.32 2.47 3.12
N PRO A 88 4.92 3.69 3.30
CA PRO A 88 6.32 3.86 2.93
C PRO A 88 7.25 3.07 3.85
N LEU A 89 6.79 2.74 5.07
CA LEU A 89 7.53 1.92 6.02
C LEU A 89 7.68 0.47 5.56
N PHE A 90 6.67 -0.07 4.89
CA PHE A 90 6.64 -1.48 4.51
C PHE A 90 7.81 -1.86 3.58
N PRO A 91 8.06 -1.16 2.45
CA PRO A 91 9.27 -1.39 1.67
C PRO A 91 10.52 -0.87 2.38
N PHE A 92 10.44 0.22 3.18
CA PHE A 92 11.62 0.78 3.85
C PHE A 92 12.28 -0.21 4.82
N TYR A 93 11.48 -1.00 5.54
CA TYR A 93 11.93 -2.05 6.45
C TYR A 93 11.93 -3.45 5.81
N TYR A 94 11.92 -3.54 4.49
CA TYR A 94 12.11 -4.82 3.80
C TYR A 94 13.39 -5.53 4.30
N GLY A 95 13.24 -6.77 4.78
CA GLY A 95 14.32 -7.57 5.35
C GLY A 95 14.61 -7.32 6.84
N ASP A 96 13.98 -6.35 7.47
CA ASP A 96 14.16 -5.96 8.87
C ASP A 96 12.82 -5.95 9.64
N ASN A 97 12.18 -7.12 9.69
CA ASN A 97 10.85 -7.30 10.30
C ASN A 97 10.83 -6.87 11.78
N ARG A 98 11.92 -7.09 12.53
CA ARG A 98 11.98 -6.74 13.95
C ARG A 98 11.84 -5.24 14.17
N ASN A 99 12.49 -4.41 13.36
CA ASN A 99 12.32 -2.97 13.48
C ASN A 99 11.00 -2.50 12.89
N LEU A 100 10.50 -3.13 11.82
CA LEU A 100 9.16 -2.86 11.32
C LEU A 100 8.11 -3.07 12.42
N ASP A 101 8.13 -4.21 13.11
CA ASP A 101 7.19 -4.53 14.18
C ASP A 101 7.21 -3.47 15.29
N LYS A 102 8.40 -3.01 15.71
CA LYS A 102 8.51 -1.93 16.70
C LYS A 102 7.87 -0.63 16.22
N LYS A 103 8.05 -0.27 14.94
CA LYS A 103 7.44 0.95 14.39
C LYS A 103 5.92 0.78 14.21
N LEU A 104 5.44 -0.43 13.91
CA LEU A 104 4.01 -0.73 13.85
C LEU A 104 3.34 -0.64 15.23
N GLU A 105 3.97 -1.14 16.29
CA GLU A 105 3.47 -0.97 17.66
C GLU A 105 3.42 0.52 18.05
N LEU A 106 4.47 1.28 17.70
CA LEU A 106 4.47 2.73 17.94
C LEU A 106 3.32 3.44 17.20
N ILE A 107 3.07 3.08 15.93
CA ILE A 107 1.94 3.60 15.15
C ILE A 107 0.61 3.19 15.78
N LYS A 108 0.50 1.93 16.22
CA LYS A 108 -0.70 1.43 16.91
C LYS A 108 -1.02 2.30 18.13
N ASP A 109 -0.03 2.52 18.99
CA ASP A 109 -0.18 3.27 20.23
C ASP A 109 -0.54 4.75 20.02
N ASN A 110 -0.16 5.33 18.86
CA ASN A 110 -0.40 6.74 18.55
C ASN A 110 -1.69 7.01 17.75
N TYR A 111 -2.15 6.07 16.91
CA TYR A 111 -3.24 6.34 15.95
C TYR A 111 -4.45 5.43 16.09
N PHE A 112 -4.39 4.37 16.89
CA PHE A 112 -5.46 3.39 17.00
C PHE A 112 -5.78 3.07 18.45
N SER A 113 -7.01 2.62 18.70
CA SER A 113 -7.40 2.12 20.01
C SER A 113 -6.52 0.94 20.42
N SER A 114 -6.29 0.80 21.73
CA SER A 114 -5.41 -0.23 22.31
C SER A 114 -5.74 -1.67 21.89
N ASN A 115 -7.02 -1.94 21.60
CA ASN A 115 -7.51 -3.25 21.18
C ASN A 115 -7.44 -3.46 19.65
N THR A 116 -7.03 -2.45 18.88
CA THR A 116 -6.90 -2.56 17.42
C THR A 116 -5.83 -3.58 17.07
N ASN A 117 -6.14 -4.40 16.07
CA ASN A 117 -5.25 -5.42 15.56
C ASN A 117 -4.80 -5.07 14.13
N LEU A 118 -3.49 -4.99 13.91
CA LEU A 118 -2.89 -4.66 12.61
C LEU A 118 -2.68 -5.88 11.70
N ASN A 119 -3.50 -6.91 11.88
CA ASN A 119 -3.37 -8.19 11.20
C ASN A 119 -3.52 -8.07 9.67
N SER A 120 -4.46 -7.25 9.17
CA SER A 120 -4.55 -6.94 7.74
C SER A 120 -3.28 -6.26 7.19
N TRP A 121 -2.57 -5.47 8.00
CA TRP A 121 -1.29 -4.88 7.59
C TRP A 121 -0.20 -5.93 7.50
N LYS A 122 -0.17 -6.92 8.42
CA LYS A 122 0.78 -8.04 8.33
C LYS A 122 0.58 -8.83 7.04
N ILE A 123 -0.66 -9.10 6.64
CA ILE A 123 -0.98 -9.75 5.36
C ILE A 123 -0.42 -8.90 4.20
N LEU A 124 -0.70 -7.59 4.21
CA LEU A 124 -0.21 -6.67 3.18
C LEU A 124 1.32 -6.64 3.11
N ILE A 125 2.02 -6.59 4.25
CA ILE A 125 3.48 -6.63 4.36
C ILE A 125 4.04 -7.94 3.80
N ILE A 126 3.42 -9.09 4.08
CA ILE A 126 3.83 -10.38 3.52
C ILE A 126 3.73 -10.35 1.99
N ILE A 127 2.63 -9.82 1.45
CA ILE A 127 2.44 -9.70 0.00
C ILE A 127 3.49 -8.77 -0.62
N ILE A 128 3.76 -7.62 -0.01
CA ILE A 128 4.83 -6.69 -0.41
C ILE A 128 6.19 -7.40 -0.43
N ASN A 129 6.51 -8.14 0.62
CA ASN A 129 7.75 -8.90 0.72
C ASN A 129 7.86 -9.97 -0.38
N LEU A 130 6.77 -10.70 -0.66
CA LEU A 130 6.73 -11.68 -1.76
C LEU A 130 6.94 -11.03 -3.12
N ILE A 131 6.36 -9.84 -3.36
CA ILE A 131 6.55 -9.07 -4.58
C ILE A 131 8.02 -8.64 -4.73
N LEU A 132 8.62 -8.10 -3.67
CA LEU A 132 10.01 -7.65 -3.66
C LEU A 132 10.98 -8.82 -3.85
N GLN A 133 10.68 -9.99 -3.26
CA GLN A 133 11.43 -11.22 -3.45
C GLN A 133 11.21 -11.90 -4.81
N LYS A 134 10.23 -11.41 -5.61
CA LYS A 134 9.78 -12.05 -6.86
C LYS A 134 9.32 -13.50 -6.65
N LYS A 135 8.68 -13.78 -5.52
CA LYS A 135 8.18 -15.09 -5.13
C LYS A 135 6.66 -15.19 -5.06
N LEU A 136 5.94 -14.11 -5.37
CA LEU A 136 4.48 -14.10 -5.31
C LEU A 136 3.88 -15.13 -6.28
N GLU A 137 3.16 -16.11 -5.75
CA GLU A 137 2.40 -17.12 -6.50
C GLU A 137 0.90 -16.92 -6.20
N ILE A 138 0.17 -16.36 -7.18
CA ILE A 138 -1.22 -15.93 -7.01
C ILE A 138 -2.13 -17.10 -6.61
N ASP A 139 -1.90 -18.27 -7.20
CA ASP A 139 -2.64 -19.51 -6.97
C ASP A 139 -2.36 -20.17 -5.60
N LYS A 140 -1.40 -19.63 -4.84
CA LYS A 140 -1.01 -20.14 -3.52
C LYS A 140 -0.97 -19.03 -2.47
N ILE A 141 -1.67 -17.92 -2.71
CA ILE A 141 -1.54 -16.73 -1.86
C ILE A 141 -1.85 -17.01 -0.39
N THR A 142 -2.87 -17.82 -0.10
CA THR A 142 -3.20 -18.23 1.27
C THR A 142 -2.08 -19.06 1.88
N LEU A 143 -1.58 -20.07 1.16
CA LEU A 143 -0.48 -20.92 1.64
C LEU A 143 0.79 -20.09 1.91
N GLN A 144 1.13 -19.19 1.00
CA GLN A 144 2.26 -18.29 1.16
C GLN A 144 2.07 -17.40 2.39
N THR A 145 0.91 -16.76 2.52
CA THR A 145 0.60 -15.88 3.67
C THR A 145 0.71 -16.63 5.00
N VAL A 146 0.13 -17.83 5.09
CA VAL A 146 0.18 -18.68 6.29
C VAL A 146 1.61 -19.08 6.64
N SER A 147 2.44 -19.42 5.65
CA SER A 147 3.81 -19.86 5.89
C SER A 147 4.71 -18.78 6.51
N PHE A 148 4.34 -17.50 6.38
CA PHE A 148 5.06 -16.37 6.96
C PHE A 148 4.47 -15.91 8.30
N LEU A 149 3.30 -16.40 8.70
CA LEU A 149 2.68 -16.07 9.98
C LEU A 149 3.06 -17.12 11.03
N GLU A 150 3.94 -16.77 11.97
CA GLU A 150 4.31 -17.65 13.09
C GLU A 150 3.11 -18.00 13.98
N LYS A 151 2.16 -17.06 14.10
CA LYS A 151 0.85 -17.21 14.75
C LYS A 151 -0.16 -16.39 13.96
N TYR A 152 -1.29 -16.99 13.60
CA TYR A 152 -2.40 -16.30 12.94
C TYR A 152 -3.71 -16.59 13.67
N THR A 153 -4.64 -15.65 13.63
CA THR A 153 -6.03 -15.85 14.06
C THR A 153 -6.82 -16.54 12.94
N LEU A 154 -7.89 -17.24 13.32
CA LEU A 154 -8.78 -17.86 12.34
C LEU A 154 -9.34 -16.82 11.35
N GLU A 155 -9.61 -15.61 11.83
CA GLU A 155 -10.16 -14.49 11.06
C GLU A 155 -9.20 -14.03 9.94
N GLU A 156 -7.90 -13.89 10.22
CA GLU A 156 -6.88 -13.54 9.21
C GLU A 156 -6.86 -14.54 8.05
N LEU A 157 -6.89 -15.82 8.42
CA LEU A 157 -6.89 -16.92 7.47
C LEU A 157 -8.16 -16.90 6.62
N GLU A 158 -9.30 -16.59 7.22
CA GLU A 158 -10.58 -16.49 6.53
C GLU A 158 -10.59 -15.35 5.51
N ALA A 159 -10.08 -14.18 5.88
CA ALA A 159 -10.08 -13.00 5.01
C ALA A 159 -9.26 -13.24 3.72
N ILE A 160 -8.04 -13.79 3.83
CA ILE A 160 -7.23 -14.09 2.64
C ILE A 160 -7.81 -15.25 1.82
N LYS A 161 -8.41 -16.25 2.48
CA LYS A 161 -9.12 -17.36 1.79
C LYS A 161 -10.32 -16.86 1.00
N ILE A 162 -11.04 -15.87 1.51
CA ILE A 162 -12.15 -15.23 0.77
C ILE A 162 -11.59 -14.61 -0.51
N VAL A 163 -10.51 -13.82 -0.42
CA VAL A 163 -9.89 -13.19 -1.60
C VAL A 163 -9.44 -14.26 -2.62
N GLU A 164 -8.73 -15.30 -2.17
CA GLU A 164 -8.30 -16.42 -3.03
C GLU A 164 -9.49 -17.11 -3.71
N HIS A 165 -10.56 -17.39 -2.96
CA HIS A 165 -11.77 -18.01 -3.48
C HIS A 165 -12.42 -17.14 -4.57
N LEU A 166 -12.57 -15.83 -4.32
CA LEU A 166 -13.16 -14.89 -5.28
C LEU A 166 -12.38 -14.87 -6.61
N ILE A 167 -11.04 -14.97 -6.54
CA ILE A 167 -10.17 -15.03 -7.72
C ILE A 167 -10.34 -16.36 -8.45
N ARG A 168 -10.27 -17.48 -7.71
CA ARG A 168 -10.30 -18.84 -8.29
C ARG A 168 -11.63 -19.13 -9.00
N GLU A 169 -12.74 -18.76 -8.37
CA GLU A 169 -14.08 -18.95 -8.92
C GLU A 169 -14.48 -17.86 -9.94
N LYS A 170 -13.60 -16.87 -10.18
CA LYS A 170 -13.82 -15.76 -11.12
C LYS A 170 -15.13 -15.01 -10.84
N ILE A 171 -15.40 -14.77 -9.55
CA ILE A 171 -16.62 -14.10 -9.10
C ILE A 171 -16.71 -12.70 -9.71
N TYR A 172 -17.92 -12.30 -10.15
CA TYR A 172 -18.15 -10.97 -10.69
C TYR A 172 -17.90 -9.89 -9.64
N LEU A 173 -17.41 -8.73 -10.08
CA LEU A 173 -17.00 -7.66 -9.17
C LEU A 173 -18.10 -7.20 -8.20
N THR A 174 -19.33 -7.07 -8.69
CA THR A 174 -20.50 -6.66 -7.90
C THR A 174 -20.89 -7.68 -6.83
N GLU A 175 -20.60 -8.96 -7.07
CA GLU A 175 -20.81 -10.04 -6.11
C GLU A 175 -19.64 -10.15 -5.13
N ALA A 176 -18.41 -10.00 -5.63
CA ALA A 176 -17.20 -9.95 -4.81
C ALA A 176 -17.28 -8.81 -3.78
N GLU A 177 -17.76 -7.62 -4.16
CA GLU A 177 -17.98 -6.50 -3.23
C GLU A 177 -18.94 -6.88 -2.10
N LYS A 178 -20.08 -7.51 -2.43
CA LYS A 178 -21.06 -7.94 -1.42
C LYS A 178 -20.50 -8.98 -0.47
N ILE A 179 -19.75 -9.96 -0.99
CA ILE A 179 -19.12 -11.01 -0.18
C ILE A 179 -18.09 -10.40 0.78
N LEU A 180 -17.23 -9.51 0.28
CA LEU A 180 -16.22 -8.85 1.10
C LEU A 180 -16.89 -8.00 2.19
N GLN A 181 -17.90 -7.19 1.86
CA GLN A 181 -18.64 -6.39 2.86
C GLN A 181 -19.34 -7.23 3.93
N ALA A 182 -19.84 -8.40 3.56
CA ALA A 182 -20.56 -9.27 4.50
C ALA A 182 -19.62 -10.04 5.44
N LYS A 183 -18.32 -10.13 5.12
CA LYS A 183 -17.37 -11.02 5.80
C LYS A 183 -16.15 -10.31 6.37
N ILE A 184 -15.83 -9.11 5.90
CA ILE A 184 -14.66 -8.34 6.27
C ILE A 184 -15.12 -7.08 7.01
N ASP A 185 -14.41 -6.73 8.07
CA ASP A 185 -14.67 -5.51 8.82
C ASP A 185 -14.49 -4.26 7.95
N ASN A 186 -15.38 -3.28 8.12
CA ASN A 186 -15.42 -2.09 7.27
C ASN A 186 -14.16 -1.21 7.41
N HIS A 187 -13.43 -1.29 8.53
CA HIS A 187 -12.18 -0.55 8.74
C HIS A 187 -11.03 -1.10 7.89
N GLU A 188 -11.04 -2.39 7.53
CA GLU A 188 -9.99 -3.04 6.72
C GLU A 188 -10.45 -3.47 5.32
N LEU A 189 -11.73 -3.25 4.99
CA LEU A 189 -12.33 -3.64 3.71
C LEU A 189 -11.53 -3.16 2.48
N GLY A 190 -11.01 -1.93 2.51
CA GLY A 190 -10.24 -1.35 1.40
C GLY A 190 -8.96 -2.13 1.09
N ILE A 191 -8.33 -2.73 2.11
CA ILE A 191 -7.15 -3.58 1.94
C ILE A 191 -7.51 -4.82 1.11
N TYR A 192 -8.55 -5.55 1.49
CA TYR A 192 -8.91 -6.81 0.81
C TYR A 192 -9.54 -6.59 -0.57
N GLN A 193 -10.29 -5.51 -0.77
CA GLN A 193 -10.74 -5.10 -2.11
C GLN A 193 -9.57 -4.75 -3.02
N ALA A 194 -8.53 -4.09 -2.48
CA ALA A 194 -7.32 -3.81 -3.23
C ALA A 194 -6.54 -5.08 -3.57
N LEU A 195 -6.40 -6.01 -2.62
CA LEU A 195 -5.78 -7.31 -2.85
C LEU A 195 -6.52 -8.11 -3.94
N TYR A 196 -7.84 -8.16 -3.89
CA TYR A 196 -8.65 -8.81 -4.93
C TYR A 196 -8.44 -8.15 -6.30
N SER A 197 -8.47 -6.82 -6.37
CA SER A 197 -8.24 -6.08 -7.63
C SER A 197 -6.87 -6.35 -8.23
N PHE A 198 -5.83 -6.32 -7.40
CA PHE A 198 -4.45 -6.58 -7.78
C PHE A 198 -4.24 -8.03 -8.22
N LEU A 199 -4.62 -9.01 -7.39
CA LEU A 199 -4.32 -10.42 -7.60
C LEU A 199 -5.13 -11.03 -8.76
N CYS A 200 -6.30 -10.49 -9.12
CA CYS A 200 -7.03 -10.94 -10.30
C CYS A 200 -6.22 -10.74 -11.60
N LEU A 201 -5.52 -9.60 -11.72
CA LEU A 201 -4.91 -9.15 -12.97
C LEU A 201 -3.59 -8.37 -12.74
N PRO A 202 -2.59 -8.95 -12.05
CA PRO A 202 -1.45 -8.17 -11.55
C PRO A 202 -0.55 -7.63 -12.65
N ASN A 203 -0.57 -8.23 -13.86
CA ASN A 203 0.18 -7.75 -15.02
C ASN A 203 -0.63 -6.75 -15.89
N ASN A 204 -1.92 -6.54 -15.63
CA ASN A 204 -2.78 -5.65 -16.43
C ASN A 204 -3.18 -4.43 -15.59
N ILE A 205 -2.25 -3.48 -15.47
CA ILE A 205 -2.41 -2.25 -14.68
C ILE A 205 -3.72 -1.52 -15.01
N PRO A 206 -4.07 -1.25 -16.29
CA PRO A 206 -5.28 -0.48 -16.62
C PRO A 206 -6.56 -1.17 -16.16
N MET A 207 -6.66 -2.49 -16.37
CA MET A 207 -7.85 -3.25 -15.99
C MET A 207 -7.98 -3.39 -14.48
N SER A 208 -6.87 -3.63 -13.77
CA SER A 208 -6.86 -3.71 -12.30
C SER A 208 -7.27 -2.40 -11.65
N LEU A 209 -6.74 -1.27 -12.14
CA LEU A 209 -7.16 0.05 -11.68
C LEU A 209 -8.61 0.36 -12.03
N SER A 210 -9.05 0.04 -13.25
CA SER A 210 -10.45 0.19 -13.66
C SER A 210 -11.40 -0.57 -12.72
N ARG A 211 -11.06 -1.81 -12.36
CA ARG A 211 -11.82 -2.62 -11.39
C ARG A 211 -11.86 -1.98 -10.01
N SER A 212 -10.71 -1.49 -9.51
CA SER A 212 -10.64 -0.84 -8.20
C SER A 212 -11.55 0.40 -8.09
N LYS A 213 -11.80 1.11 -9.21
CA LYS A 213 -12.72 2.26 -9.28
C LYS A 213 -14.19 1.86 -9.18
N GLN A 214 -14.57 0.62 -9.46
CA GLN A 214 -15.98 0.22 -9.47
C GLN A 214 -16.52 -0.20 -8.11
N PHE A 215 -15.66 -0.31 -7.08
CA PHE A 215 -16.12 -0.51 -5.71
C PHE A 215 -16.85 0.73 -5.21
N ILE A 216 -17.98 0.54 -4.54
CA ILE A 216 -18.78 1.64 -3.99
C ILE A 216 -18.22 2.07 -2.64
N HIS A 217 -17.83 1.10 -1.81
CA HIS A 217 -17.31 1.36 -0.46
C HIS A 217 -15.79 1.41 -0.49
N GLN A 218 -15.19 2.29 0.31
CA GLN A 218 -13.73 2.40 0.43
C GLN A 218 -13.03 2.65 -0.94
N GLN A 219 -13.71 3.32 -1.87
CA GLN A 219 -13.25 3.45 -3.27
C GLN A 219 -11.87 4.11 -3.39
N GLU A 220 -11.60 5.18 -2.63
CA GLU A 220 -10.30 5.87 -2.65
C GLU A 220 -9.18 4.99 -2.09
N THR A 221 -9.40 4.39 -0.93
CA THR A 221 -8.42 3.52 -0.28
C THR A 221 -8.10 2.30 -1.16
N THR A 222 -9.13 1.67 -1.70
CA THR A 222 -9.02 0.54 -2.63
C THR A 222 -8.22 0.89 -3.88
N ARG A 223 -8.49 2.04 -4.50
CA ARG A 223 -7.74 2.50 -5.70
C ARG A 223 -6.27 2.74 -5.38
N ILE A 224 -5.98 3.48 -4.32
CA ILE A 224 -4.60 3.84 -3.92
C ILE A 224 -3.79 2.59 -3.60
N LEU A 225 -4.33 1.68 -2.78
CA LEU A 225 -3.65 0.44 -2.40
C LEU A 225 -3.47 -0.51 -3.59
N THR A 226 -4.47 -0.62 -4.48
CA THR A 226 -4.34 -1.38 -5.73
C THR A 226 -3.21 -0.81 -6.57
N GLY A 227 -3.17 0.52 -6.70
CA GLY A 227 -2.16 1.21 -7.47
C GLY A 227 -0.75 1.00 -6.91
N PHE A 228 -0.59 1.11 -5.60
CA PHE A 228 0.65 0.82 -4.90
C PHE A 228 1.19 -0.58 -5.23
N LEU A 229 0.34 -1.60 -5.08
CA LEU A 229 0.72 -2.99 -5.34
C LEU A 229 1.06 -3.25 -6.81
N LEU A 230 0.30 -2.67 -7.74
CA LEU A 230 0.58 -2.77 -9.18
C LEU A 230 1.93 -2.14 -9.54
N GLY A 231 2.23 -0.96 -9.01
CA GLY A 231 3.52 -0.32 -9.25
C GLY A 231 4.68 -1.15 -8.66
N LEU A 232 4.52 -1.65 -7.44
CA LEU A 232 5.51 -2.51 -6.79
C LEU A 232 5.74 -3.82 -7.57
N TYR A 233 4.68 -4.39 -8.13
CA TYR A 233 4.75 -5.65 -8.86
C TYR A 233 5.40 -5.49 -10.23
N ASN A 234 4.96 -4.49 -11.00
CA ASN A 234 5.32 -4.34 -12.42
C ASN A 234 6.57 -3.46 -12.65
N GLY A 235 6.94 -2.63 -11.68
CA GLY A 235 8.03 -1.67 -11.81
C GLY A 235 7.75 -0.57 -12.84
N TYR A 236 8.71 0.36 -12.91
CA TYR A 236 8.60 1.61 -13.67
C TYR A 236 8.43 1.43 -15.18
N SER A 237 9.11 0.46 -15.78
CA SER A 237 9.10 0.24 -17.24
C SER A 237 7.72 -0.08 -17.79
N SER A 238 6.91 -0.79 -17.02
CA SER A 238 5.55 -1.20 -17.41
C SER A 238 4.55 -0.04 -17.30
N ILE A 239 4.92 1.02 -16.58
CA ILE A 239 4.08 2.19 -16.32
C ILE A 239 4.21 3.22 -17.45
N TYR A 240 5.42 3.43 -17.97
CA TYR A 240 5.68 4.41 -19.03
C TYR A 240 4.83 4.21 -20.29
N SER A 241 4.49 2.96 -20.61
CA SER A 241 3.62 2.64 -21.74
C SER A 241 2.16 3.07 -21.55
N PHE A 242 1.75 3.33 -20.31
CA PHE A 242 0.35 3.55 -19.94
C PHE A 242 0.08 4.94 -19.36
N VAL A 243 1.02 5.50 -18.59
CA VAL A 243 0.87 6.80 -17.94
C VAL A 243 1.94 7.75 -18.43
N ASN A 244 1.53 8.81 -19.12
CA ASN A 244 2.40 9.93 -19.38
C ASN A 244 2.39 10.83 -18.14
N PHE A 245 3.31 10.58 -17.22
CA PHE A 245 3.44 11.43 -16.05
C PHE A 245 4.07 12.77 -16.45
N THR A 246 3.24 13.80 -16.60
CA THR A 246 3.69 15.19 -16.54
C THR A 246 3.56 15.70 -15.11
N TYR A 247 4.55 15.37 -14.27
CA TYR A 247 4.64 15.95 -12.93
C TYR A 247 4.97 17.45 -13.05
N LYS A 248 4.18 18.32 -12.39
CA LYS A 248 4.55 19.73 -12.24
C LYS A 248 5.53 19.94 -11.07
N GLU A 249 5.63 18.97 -10.16
CA GLU A 249 6.45 19.09 -8.97
C GLU A 249 7.69 18.21 -9.03
N LYS A 250 8.79 18.80 -9.47
CA LYS A 250 10.15 18.24 -9.28
C LYS A 250 10.42 17.84 -7.83
N ALA A 251 9.75 18.49 -6.87
CA ALA A 251 9.87 18.17 -5.45
C ALA A 251 9.42 16.73 -5.15
N PHE A 252 8.34 16.23 -5.76
CA PHE A 252 7.86 14.90 -5.48
C PHE A 252 8.80 13.80 -6.01
N GLU A 253 9.24 13.95 -7.25
CA GLU A 253 10.28 13.09 -7.84
C GLU A 253 11.55 13.11 -6.96
N GLN A 254 11.98 14.28 -6.50
CA GLN A 254 13.12 14.41 -5.60
C GLN A 254 12.92 13.67 -4.27
N ILE A 255 11.73 13.74 -3.66
CA ILE A 255 11.46 13.05 -2.39
C ILE A 255 11.47 11.52 -2.63
N ILE A 256 10.88 11.01 -3.71
CA ILE A 256 10.96 9.58 -4.05
C ILE A 256 12.40 9.17 -4.32
N ASP A 257 13.15 9.93 -5.11
CA ASP A 257 14.55 9.64 -5.44
C ASP A 257 15.41 9.57 -4.18
N GLN A 258 15.22 10.53 -3.25
CA GLN A 258 15.92 10.52 -1.97
C GLN A 258 15.52 9.32 -1.11
N PHE A 259 14.23 8.99 -1.05
CA PHE A 259 13.75 7.81 -0.33
C PHE A 259 14.37 6.52 -0.90
N VAL A 260 14.37 6.35 -2.22
CA VAL A 260 14.98 5.19 -2.91
C VAL A 260 16.48 5.15 -2.64
N ALA A 261 17.16 6.30 -2.67
CA ALA A 261 18.58 6.38 -2.35
C ALA A 261 18.90 5.96 -0.90
N GLN A 262 18.09 6.38 0.08
CA GLN A 262 18.25 5.93 1.47
C GLN A 262 17.97 4.44 1.62
N TRP A 263 16.88 3.96 1.02
CA TRP A 263 16.51 2.55 1.03
C TRP A 263 17.62 1.66 0.46
N ARG A 264 18.21 2.07 -0.66
CA ARG A 264 19.37 1.41 -1.27
C ARG A 264 20.55 1.38 -0.30
N GLY A 265 20.86 2.51 0.34
CA GLY A 265 21.95 2.61 1.30
C GLY A 265 21.79 1.66 2.49
N LYS A 266 20.54 1.38 2.90
CA LYS A 266 20.21 0.43 3.97
C LYS A 266 20.38 -1.03 3.53
N ILE A 267 19.91 -1.39 2.33
CA ILE A 267 19.96 -2.79 1.84
C ILE A 267 21.36 -3.22 1.41
N ALA A 268 22.22 -2.26 1.04
CA ALA A 268 23.59 -2.55 0.63
C ALA A 268 24.55 -2.82 1.81
N GLN A 269 24.10 -2.63 3.06
CA GLN A 269 24.87 -2.89 4.29
C GLN A 269 24.66 -4.33 4.77
#